data_AF-A0A926VJP6-F1
#
_entry.id   AF-A0A926VJP6-F1
#
_cell.length_a   1.000
_cell.length_b   1.000
_cell.length_c   1.000
_cell.angle_alpha   90.00
_cell.angle_beta   90.00
_cell.angle_gamma   90.00
#
_symmetry.space_group_name_H-M   'P 1'
#
loop_
_entity.id
_entity.type
_entity.pdbx_description
1 polymer ?
#
loop_
_entity_poly.entity_id
_entity_poly.type
_entity_poly.pdbx_seq_one_letter_code
_entity_poly.pdbx_strand_id
1 'polypeptide(L)' 'MPKSEEKDPEWHLDEPRTRKWMVQCVICKTIGYRADAPKQFFGRYHLVKHFKQMKLDATGVCEDCQRFK' A
#
# COMPACT_ATOMS: atom_id res chain seq x y z
N MET A 1 -20.68 -24.59 -0.74
CA MET A 1 -19.66 -23.73 -1.39
C MET A 1 -19.07 -22.86 -0.29
N PRO A 2 -17.77 -22.99 0.06
CA PRO A 2 -17.25 -22.26 1.21
C PRO A 2 -17.29 -20.76 0.94
N LYS A 3 -17.68 -20.03 1.99
CA LYS A 3 -17.82 -18.58 2.05
C LYS A 3 -16.59 -17.91 1.48
N SER A 4 -16.80 -16.86 0.68
CA SER A 4 -15.79 -15.90 0.26
C SER A 4 -14.80 -15.66 1.41
N GLU A 5 -13.56 -16.11 1.23
CA GLU A 5 -12.45 -15.69 2.09
C GLU A 5 -12.42 -14.16 2.00
N GLU A 6 -12.98 -13.50 3.01
CA GLU A 6 -12.65 -12.12 3.34
C GLU A 6 -11.14 -12.12 3.50
N LYS A 7 -10.46 -11.67 2.44
CA LYS A 7 -9.01 -11.64 2.38
C LYS A 7 -8.52 -10.97 3.65
N ASP A 8 -7.77 -11.73 4.44
CA ASP A 8 -7.12 -11.27 5.65
C ASP A 8 -6.60 -9.84 5.42
N PRO A 9 -7.08 -8.83 6.17
CA PRO A 9 -6.78 -7.42 5.90
C PRO A 9 -5.27 -7.13 5.95
N GLU A 10 -4.50 -8.03 6.56
CA GLU A 10 -3.07 -7.94 6.78
C GLU A 10 -2.26 -8.95 5.96
N TRP A 11 -2.85 -9.62 4.95
CA TRP A 11 -2.17 -10.57 4.03
C TRP A 11 -0.84 -10.05 3.47
N HIS A 12 -0.72 -8.73 3.39
CA HIS A 12 0.43 -8.01 2.88
C HIS A 12 1.64 -8.00 3.85
N LEU A 13 1.43 -8.34 5.13
CA LEU A 13 2.50 -8.48 6.13
C LEU A 13 3.33 -9.74 5.89
N ASP A 14 2.69 -10.81 5.41
CA ASP A 14 3.30 -12.11 5.13
C ASP A 14 4.00 -12.18 3.76
N GLU A 15 3.74 -11.23 2.86
CA GLU A 15 4.33 -11.21 1.52
C GLU A 15 5.46 -10.15 1.41
N PRO A 16 6.72 -10.50 1.76
CA PRO A 16 7.83 -9.54 1.87
C PRO A 16 8.15 -8.83 0.54
N ARG A 17 7.85 -9.49 -0.59
CA ARG A 17 8.05 -8.95 -1.94
C ARG A 17 7.19 -7.72 -2.20
N THR A 18 6.01 -7.71 -1.61
CA THR A 18 5.00 -6.65 -1.75
C THR A 18 5.18 -5.59 -0.67
N ARG A 19 5.46 -6.02 0.57
CA ARG A 19 5.64 -5.16 1.74
C ARG A 19 6.69 -4.06 1.56
N LYS A 20 7.82 -4.35 0.89
CA LYS A 20 8.88 -3.35 0.64
C LYS A 20 8.43 -2.14 -0.19
N TRP A 21 7.33 -2.29 -0.94
CA TRP A 21 6.75 -1.21 -1.74
C TRP A 21 5.61 -0.49 -1.05
N MET A 22 5.18 -0.98 0.11
CA MET A 22 4.08 -0.38 0.86
C MET A 22 4.59 0.78 1.69
N VAL A 23 3.74 1.79 1.83
CA VAL A 23 4.00 3.01 2.59
C VAL A 23 2.76 3.38 3.38
N GLN A 24 2.96 4.02 4.53
CA GLN A 24 1.87 4.45 5.39
C GLN A 24 2.05 5.92 5.75
N CYS A 25 0.98 6.71 5.59
CA CYS A 25 1.01 8.10 6.03
C CYS A 25 1.05 8.19 7.55
N VAL A 26 1.95 9.01 8.11
CA VAL A 26 2.07 9.17 9.56
C VAL A 26 0.85 9.86 10.20
N ILE A 27 0.13 10.69 9.42
CA ILE A 27 -1.04 11.47 9.88
C ILE A 27 -2.32 10.65 9.78
N CYS A 28 -2.74 10.27 8.57
CA CYS A 28 -4.03 9.59 8.37
C CYS A 28 -3.96 8.06 8.52
N LYS A 29 -2.77 7.48 8.71
CA LYS A 29 -2.52 6.03 8.81
C LYS A 29 -2.95 5.20 7.59
N THR A 30 -3.38 5.84 6.50
CA THR A 30 -3.71 5.16 5.25
C THR A 30 -2.48 4.49 4.67
N ILE A 31 -2.66 3.23 4.25
CA ILE A 31 -1.64 2.43 3.59
C ILE A 31 -1.80 2.58 2.08
N GLY A 32 -0.69 2.82 1.40
CA GLY A 32 -0.58 2.87 -0.05
C GLY A 32 0.67 2.14 -0.52
N TYR A 33 0.98 2.31 -1.80
CA TYR A 33 2.21 1.78 -2.37
C TYR A 33 3.01 2.85 -3.10
N ARG A 34 4.34 2.72 -3.09
CA ARG A 34 5.25 3.67 -3.70
C ARG A 34 5.13 3.65 -5.23
N ALA A 35 5.16 4.83 -5.83
CA ALA A 35 5.12 4.98 -7.29
C ALA A 35 6.31 4.35 -8.03
N ASP A 36 7.44 4.15 -7.34
CA ASP A 36 8.65 3.52 -7.88
C ASP A 36 8.61 1.98 -7.86
N ALA A 37 7.51 1.38 -7.40
CA ALA A 37 7.32 -0.06 -7.48
C ALA A 37 7.40 -0.53 -8.95
N PRO A 38 8.24 -1.53 -9.26
CA PRO A 38 8.48 -1.98 -10.63
C PRO A 38 7.18 -2.50 -11.26
N LYS A 39 7.06 -2.30 -12.58
CA LYS A 39 5.88 -2.74 -13.33
C LYS A 39 5.69 -4.27 -13.31
N GLN A 40 6.79 -5.01 -13.16
CA GLN A 40 6.80 -6.46 -13.15
C GLN A 40 7.51 -6.99 -11.91
N PHE A 41 6.74 -7.52 -10.96
CA PHE A 41 7.23 -8.33 -9.86
C PHE A 41 6.11 -9.23 -9.33
N PHE A 42 6.47 -10.33 -8.68
CA PHE A 42 5.53 -11.25 -8.06
C PHE A 42 4.80 -10.56 -6.89
N GLY A 43 3.49 -10.37 -7.02
CA GLY A 43 2.66 -9.63 -6.04
C GLY A 43 2.17 -8.26 -6.52
N ARG A 44 2.64 -7.75 -7.67
CA ARG A 44 2.20 -6.45 -8.24
C ARG A 44 0.69 -6.35 -8.40
N TYR A 45 0.06 -7.41 -8.91
CA TYR A 45 -1.39 -7.45 -9.10
C TYR A 45 -2.13 -7.20 -7.79
N HIS A 46 -1.73 -7.87 -6.71
CA HIS A 46 -2.35 -7.70 -5.40
C HIS A 46 -2.07 -6.31 -4.82
N LEU A 47 -0.84 -5.80 -4.99
CA LEU A 47 -0.47 -4.46 -4.55
C LEU A 47 -1.37 -3.38 -5.16
N VAL A 48 -1.54 -3.39 -6.49
CA VAL A 48 -2.33 -2.38 -7.22
C VAL A 48 -3.84 -2.56 -7.02
N LYS A 49 -4.29 -3.80 -6.82
CA LYS A 49 -5.70 -4.11 -6.59
C LYS A 49 -6.19 -3.63 -5.22
N HIS A 50 -5.34 -3.68 -4.21
CA HIS A 50 -5.72 -3.44 -2.82
C HIS A 50 -5.26 -2.10 -2.27
N PHE A 51 -4.18 -1.53 -2.81
CA PHE A 51 -3.61 -0.28 -2.34
C PHE A 51 -3.57 0.75 -3.45
N LYS A 52 -3.81 2.01 -3.09
CA LYS A 52 -3.63 3.14 -4.01
C LYS A 52 -2.15 3.51 -4.07
N GLN A 53 -1.71 3.99 -5.23
CA GLN A 53 -0.41 4.63 -5.33
C GLN A 53 -0.37 5.84 -4.39
N MET A 54 0.68 5.94 -3.59
CA MET A 54 0.85 7.00 -2.60
C MET A 54 2.28 7.50 -2.63
N LYS A 55 2.42 8.82 -2.76
CA LYS A 55 3.69 9.51 -2.55
C LYS A 55 3.71 10.06 -1.13
N LEU A 56 4.78 9.74 -0.41
CA LEU A 56 5.08 10.37 0.86
C LEU A 56 6.17 11.41 0.68
N ASP A 57 6.14 12.46 1.49
CA ASP A 57 7.23 13.41 1.61
C ASP A 57 8.34 12.92 2.56
N ALA A 58 9.35 13.75 2.79
CA ALA A 58 10.47 13.44 3.68
C ALA A 58 10.05 13.20 5.14
N THR A 59 8.86 13.65 5.53
CA THR A 59 8.29 13.47 6.88
C THR A 59 7.31 12.31 6.97
N GLY A 60 7.08 11.59 5.86
CA GLY A 60 6.15 10.45 5.80
C GLY A 60 4.69 10.85 5.65
N VAL A 61 4.40 12.06 5.14
CA VAL A 61 3.03 12.57 4.96
C VAL A 61 2.59 12.39 3.51
N CYS A 62 1.36 11.90 3.31
CA CYS A 62 0.80 11.70 1.97
C CYS A 62 0.33 13.01 1.33
N GLU A 63 0.23 12.98 0.01
CA GLU A 63 -0.21 14.10 -0.86
C GLU A 63 -1.54 14.71 -0.40
N ASP A 64 -2.48 13.88 0.02
CA ASP A 64 -3.78 14.33 0.52
C ASP A 64 -3.61 15.12 1.83
N CYS A 65 -2.90 14.56 2.82
CA CYS A 65 -2.64 15.25 4.09
C CYS A 65 -1.76 16.49 3.93
N GLN A 66 -0.86 16.52 2.96
CA GLN A 66 -0.06 17.71 2.66
C GLN A 66 -0.92 18.88 2.18
N ARG A 67 -2.01 18.63 1.45
CA ARG A 67 -2.93 19.68 0.97
C ARG A 67 -3.76 20.34 2.06
N PHE A 68 -3.92 19.68 3.21
CA PHE A 68 -4.66 20.19 4.37
C PHE A 68 -3.77 20.89 5.40
N LYS A 69 -2.46 21.01 5.13
CA LYS A 69 -1.48 21.67 5.99
C LYS A 69 -1.15 23.05 5.44
#